data_AF-A0AAU8HB57-F1
#
_entry.id   AF-A0AAU8HB57-F1
#
_cell.length_a   1.000
_cell.length_b   1.000
_cell.length_c   1.000
_cell.angle_alpha   90.00
_cell.angle_beta   90.00
_cell.angle_gamma   90.00
#
_symmetry.space_group_name_H-M   'P 1'
#
loop_
_entity.id
_entity.type
_entity.pdbx_description
1 polymer ?
#
loop_
_entity_poly.entity_id
_entity_poly.type
_entity_poly.pdbx_seq_one_letter_code
_entity_poly.pdbx_strand_id
1 'polypeptide(L)'
;MVTVPAGTRVSLRAGEWASHLGQLGTIHLDIRTVEVDGELEGMTGWTWVRGHALECSWESSDCTRDWCIKVAVQDTALYDAANR
;
A
#
# COMPACT_ATOMS: atom_id res chain seq x y z
N MET A 1 11.95 9.02 -4.54
CA MET A 1 10.65 8.73 -3.92
C MET A 1 9.57 8.90 -4.96
N VAL A 2 8.80 7.84 -5.24
CA VAL A 2 7.69 7.89 -6.21
C VAL A 2 6.51 8.58 -5.56
N THR A 3 5.94 9.59 -6.21
CA THR A 3 4.70 10.22 -5.74
C THR A 3 3.51 9.41 -6.25
N VAL A 4 2.76 8.80 -5.34
CA VAL A 4 1.51 8.08 -5.68
C VAL A 4 0.33 8.91 -5.16
N PRO A 5 -0.62 9.34 -6.01
CA PRO A 5 -1.81 10.05 -5.55
C PRO A 5 -2.63 9.24 -4.53
N ALA A 6 -3.32 9.94 -3.64
CA ALA A 6 -4.36 9.31 -2.82
C ALA A 6 -5.50 8.82 -3.74
N GLY A 7 -6.10 7.68 -3.40
CA GLY A 7 -7.12 7.04 -4.22
C GLY A 7 -6.59 6.11 -5.31
N THR A 8 -5.27 6.07 -5.55
CA THR A 8 -4.67 5.14 -6.50
C THR A 8 -4.89 3.70 -6.07
N ARG A 9 -5.36 2.87 -7.00
CA ARG A 9 -5.42 1.41 -6.79
C ARG A 9 -4.03 0.83 -7.00
N VAL A 10 -3.54 0.11 -5.99
CA VAL A 10 -2.30 -0.65 -6.06
C VAL A 10 -2.65 -2.12 -5.89
N SER A 11 -2.24 -2.93 -6.86
CA SER A 11 -2.46 -4.38 -6.87
C SER A 11 -1.10 -5.08 -6.71
N LEU A 12 -0.93 -5.75 -5.59
CA LEU A 12 0.36 -6.28 -5.13
C LEU A 12 0.33 -7.80 -5.17
N ARG A 13 1.32 -8.39 -5.83
CA ARG A 13 1.53 -9.84 -5.84
C ARG A 13 2.23 -10.31 -4.57
N ALA A 14 2.27 -11.63 -4.38
CA ALA A 14 3.16 -12.23 -3.40
C ALA A 14 4.61 -11.78 -3.63
N GLY A 15 5.28 -11.35 -2.57
CA GLY A 15 6.64 -10.80 -2.61
C GLY A 15 6.75 -9.31 -2.95
N GLU A 16 5.69 -8.66 -3.44
CA GLU A 16 5.70 -7.22 -3.75
C GLU A 16 5.30 -6.33 -2.56
N TRP A 17 4.86 -6.94 -1.46
CA TRP A 17 4.51 -6.26 -0.21
C TRP A 17 5.02 -7.02 1.01
N ALA A 18 5.16 -6.32 2.14
CA ALA A 18 5.56 -6.87 3.42
C ALA A 18 4.69 -6.30 4.56
N SER A 19 4.45 -7.11 5.58
CA SER A 19 3.72 -6.69 6.77
C SER A 19 4.53 -5.67 7.60
N HIS A 20 3.89 -5.06 8.59
CA HIS A 20 4.58 -4.18 9.56
C HIS A 20 5.73 -4.86 10.33
N LEU A 21 5.81 -6.19 10.30
CA LEU A 21 6.89 -6.98 10.92
C LEU A 21 8.01 -7.34 9.92
N GLY A 22 7.99 -6.78 8.70
CA GLY A 22 8.96 -7.10 7.65
C GLY A 22 8.76 -8.47 7.00
N GLN A 23 7.65 -9.16 7.27
CA GLN A 23 7.35 -10.45 6.66
C GLN A 23 6.80 -10.25 5.25
N LEU A 24 7.45 -10.84 4.25
CA LEU A 24 6.98 -10.79 2.88
C LEU A 24 5.60 -11.43 2.75
N GLY A 25 4.70 -10.73 2.07
CA GLY A 25 3.37 -11.20 1.76
C GLY A 25 3.41 -12.39 0.82
N THR A 26 2.66 -13.44 1.14
CA THR A 26 2.56 -14.65 0.32
C THR A 26 1.26 -14.72 -0.49
N ILE A 27 0.42 -13.69 -0.40
CA ILE A 27 -0.87 -13.59 -1.09
C ILE A 27 -0.93 -12.30 -1.92
N HIS A 28 -1.89 -12.26 -2.85
CA HIS A 28 -2.25 -11.00 -3.50
C HIS A 28 -2.91 -10.05 -2.51
N LEU A 29 -2.62 -8.76 -2.66
CA LEU A 29 -3.19 -7.70 -1.85
C LEU A 29 -3.57 -6.53 -2.75
N ASP A 30 -4.85 -6.17 -2.75
CA ASP A 30 -5.34 -4.98 -3.41
C ASP A 30 -5.64 -3.89 -2.39
N ILE A 31 -5.05 -2.71 -2.59
CA ILE A 31 -5.28 -1.54 -1.73
C ILE A 31 -5.66 -0.32 -2.56
N ARG A 32 -6.48 0.56 -1.99
CA ARG A 32 -6.60 1.94 -2.43
C ARG A 32 -5.74 2.81 -1.51
N THR A 33 -4.80 3.56 -2.08
CA THR A 33 -3.85 4.38 -1.33
C THR A 33 -4.56 5.52 -0.61
N VAL A 34 -4.11 5.81 0.59
CA VAL A 34 -4.42 7.04 1.32
C VAL A 34 -3.16 7.89 1.42
N GLU A 35 -2.06 7.27 1.81
CA GLU A 35 -0.79 7.95 2.04
C GLU A 35 0.37 7.01 1.68
N VAL A 36 1.40 7.57 1.05
CA VAL A 36 2.70 6.90 0.87
C VAL A 36 3.67 7.56 1.85
N ASP A 37 4.06 6.78 2.85
CA ASP A 37 4.99 7.14 3.92
C ASP A 37 6.45 6.97 3.42
N GLY A 38 7.44 7.28 4.27
CA GLY A 38 8.86 7.10 3.94
C GLY A 38 9.31 5.65 3.72
N GLU A 39 10.60 5.50 3.37
CA GLU A 39 11.24 4.20 3.16
C GLU A 39 11.22 3.32 4.43
N LEU A 40 11.18 2.00 4.23
CA LEU A 40 11.34 1.02 5.30
C LEU A 40 12.82 0.88 5.68
N GLU A 41 13.15 1.22 6.93
CA GLU A 41 14.49 1.05 7.47
C GLU A 41 14.98 -0.41 7.32
N GLY A 42 16.16 -0.58 6.72
CA GLY A 42 16.76 -1.90 6.48
C GLY A 42 16.26 -2.63 5.23
N MET A 43 15.32 -2.07 4.47
CA MET A 43 14.82 -2.65 3.22
C MET A 43 14.83 -1.60 2.09
N THR A 44 16.00 -1.39 1.48
CA THR A 44 16.14 -0.47 0.34
C THR A 44 15.20 -0.85 -0.81
N GLY A 45 14.52 0.15 -1.38
CA GLY A 45 13.55 -0.03 -2.47
C GLY A 45 12.15 -0.41 -2.00
N TRP A 46 11.87 -0.24 -0.70
CA TRP A 46 10.56 -0.48 -0.11
C TRP A 46 10.05 0.77 0.59
N THR A 47 8.78 1.09 0.35
CA THR A 47 8.12 2.28 0.86
C THR A 47 6.85 1.90 1.61
N TRP A 48 6.61 2.53 2.76
CA TRP A 48 5.37 2.30 3.51
C TRP A 48 4.17 2.89 2.78
N VAL A 49 3.07 2.14 2.74
CA VAL A 49 1.80 2.58 2.18
C VAL A 49 0.70 2.35 3.19
N ARG A 50 -0.09 3.39 3.41
CA ARG A 50 -1.36 3.32 4.12
C ARG A 50 -2.50 3.36 3.12
N GLY A 51 -3.51 2.58 3.40
CA GLY A 51 -4.67 2.52 2.52
C GLY A 51 -5.81 1.72 3.12
N HIS A 52 -6.78 1.45 2.25
CA HIS A 52 -7.89 0.60 2.54
C HIS A 52 -7.93 -0.60 1.58
N ALA A 53 -8.40 -1.74 2.07
CA ALA A 53 -8.75 -2.86 1.23
C ALA A 53 -9.89 -2.46 0.28
N LEU A 54 -9.95 -3.00 -0.94
CA LEU A 54 -10.97 -2.58 -1.91
C LEU A 54 -12.41 -2.93 -1.49
N GLU A 55 -12.56 -3.95 -0.66
CA GLU A 55 -13.82 -4.37 -0.05
C GLU A 55 -14.26 -3.48 1.11
N CYS A 56 -13.40 -2.59 1.59
CA CYS A 56 -13.73 -1.69 2.68
C CYS A 56 -14.73 -0.63 2.18
N SER A 57 -15.88 -0.53 2.84
CA SER A 57 -16.93 0.44 2.50
C SER A 57 -16.67 1.84 3.10
N TRP A 58 -15.42 2.25 3.30
CA TRP A 58 -15.11 3.48 4.04
C TRP A 58 -15.69 4.74 3.38
N GLU A 59 -15.80 4.76 2.05
CA GLU A 59 -16.40 5.88 1.30
C GLU A 59 -17.91 5.99 1.49
N SER A 60 -18.58 4.89 1.87
CA SER A 60 -20.04 4.78 1.93
C SER A 60 -20.58 4.43 3.32
N SER A 61 -19.72 4.37 4.34
CA SER A 61 -20.09 4.07 5.73
C SER A 61 -19.61 5.18 6.66
N ASP A 62 -20.21 5.28 7.86
CA ASP A 62 -19.73 6.15 8.96
C ASP A 62 -18.43 5.59 9.58
N CYS A 63 -17.47 5.21 8.75
CA CYS A 63 -16.16 4.72 9.17
C CYS A 63 -15.29 5.91 9.56
N THR A 64 -14.92 6.02 10.84
CA THR A 64 -14.05 7.09 11.34
C THR A 64 -12.56 6.76 11.27
N ARG A 65 -12.17 5.68 10.56
CA ARG A 65 -10.76 5.28 10.44
C ARG A 65 -10.14 5.92 9.21
N ASP A 66 -9.00 6.57 9.41
CA ASP A 66 -8.23 7.22 8.33
C ASP A 66 -7.56 6.22 7.36
N TRP A 67 -7.36 4.96 7.80
CA TRP A 67 -6.83 3.84 7.02
C TRP A 67 -7.13 2.50 7.72
N CYS A 68 -7.03 1.37 7.02
CA CYS A 68 -7.14 0.04 7.65
C CYS A 68 -5.97 -0.91 7.35
N ILE A 69 -5.14 -0.60 6.35
CA ILE A 69 -3.97 -1.37 5.98
C ILE A 69 -2.74 -0.46 6.03
N LYS A 70 -1.65 -0.98 6.62
CA LYS A 70 -0.31 -0.43 6.50
C LYS A 70 0.66 -1.56 6.12
N VAL A 71 1.30 -1.43 4.96
CA VAL A 71 2.23 -2.42 4.40
C VAL A 71 3.42 -1.71 3.76
N ALA A 72 4.58 -2.36 3.76
CA ALA A 72 5.69 -1.90 2.94
C ALA A 72 5.52 -2.48 1.54
N VAL A 73 5.81 -1.69 0.53
CA VAL A 73 5.57 -2.04 -0.88
C VAL A 73 6.85 -1.80 -1.67
N GLN A 74 7.17 -2.68 -2.61
CA GLN A 74 8.28 -2.45 -3.53
C GLN A 74 8.05 -1.19 -4.37
N ASP A 75 9.07 -0.35 -4.49
CA ASP A 75 8.99 0.91 -5.23
C ASP A 75 8.62 0.72 -6.71
N THR A 76 9.03 -0.40 -7.31
CA THR A 76 8.67 -0.77 -8.69
C THR A 76 7.15 -0.99 -8.83
N ALA A 77 6.53 -1.68 -7.88
CA ALA A 77 5.08 -1.89 -7.87
C ALA A 77 4.32 -0.57 -7.67
N LEU A 78 4.85 0.33 -6.83
CA LEU A 78 4.28 1.68 -6.67
C LEU A 78 4.43 2.54 -7.92
N TYR A 79 5.58 2.50 -8.56
CA TYR A 79 5.83 3.19 -9.82
C TYR A 79 4.87 2.71 -10.91
N ASP A 80 4.71 1.40 -11.06
CA ASP A 80 3.78 0.82 -12.03
C ASP A 80 2.34 1.24 -11.76
N ALA A 81 1.92 1.30 -10.49
CA ALA A 81 0.57 1.73 -10.12
C ALA A 81 0.33 3.23 -10.37
N ALA A 82 1.34 4.08 -10.18
CA ALA A 82 1.21 5.52 -10.38
C ALA A 82 1.17 5.94 -11.87
N ASN A 83 1.60 5.06 -12.78
CA ASN A 83 1.72 5.33 -14.21
C ASN A 83 0.77 4.50 -15.10
N ARG A 84 -0.30 3.96 -14.52
CA ARG A 84 -1.41 3.32 -15.25
C ARG A 84 -2.54 4.29 -15.51
#